data_AF-A0A432JLJ6-F1
#
_entry.id   AF-A0A432JLJ6-F1
#
_cell.length_a   1.000
_cell.length_b   1.000
_cell.length_c   1.000
_cell.angle_alpha   90.00
_cell.angle_beta   90.00
_cell.angle_gamma   90.00
#
_symmetry.space_group_name_H-M   'P 1'
#
loop_
_entity.id
_entity.type
_entity.pdbx_description
1 polymer ?
#
loop_
_entity_poly.entity_id
_entity_poly.type
_entity_poly.pdbx_seq_one_letter_code
_entity_poly.pdbx_strand_id
1 'polypeptide(L)'
;MSAADARTRIVAPSVVRGVALVLCVVGIAGMIVTSIADRIDAAITFGFVGATGALALLLVGVLVPAVERAASWDEAQAADVEDRVQRLVAAGADEDEVRAAVRAAVELGRRSAGD
;
A
#
# COMPACT_ATOMS: atom_id res chain seq x y z
N MET A 1 -7.54 25.52 16.29
CA MET A 1 -6.64 24.34 16.32
C MET A 1 -6.44 23.89 14.88
N SER A 2 -5.20 23.65 14.47
CA SER A 2 -4.68 23.91 13.12
C SER A 2 -5.10 22.88 12.04
N ALA A 3 -5.57 23.36 10.90
CA ALA A 3 -6.02 22.58 9.73
C ALA A 3 -4.91 21.75 9.03
N ALA A 4 -3.68 21.77 9.57
CA ALA A 4 -2.55 20.98 9.10
C ALA A 4 -2.51 19.55 9.66
N ASP A 5 -3.21 19.26 10.77
CA ASP A 5 -3.19 17.95 11.45
C ASP A 5 -3.96 16.83 10.72
N ALA A 6 -4.79 17.15 9.72
CA ALA A 6 -5.56 16.13 8.97
C ALA A 6 -4.79 15.54 7.76
N ARG A 7 -3.52 15.93 7.57
CA ARG A 7 -2.72 15.65 6.38
C ARG A 7 -2.23 14.19 6.23
N THR A 8 -2.63 13.28 7.12
CA THR A 8 -2.12 11.89 7.11
C THR A 8 -3.13 10.86 7.60
N ARG A 9 -4.43 11.05 7.34
CA ARG A 9 -5.34 9.89 7.37
C ARG A 9 -5.09 9.10 6.08
N ILE A 10 -4.39 7.97 6.19
CA ILE A 10 -4.21 6.98 5.13
C ILE A 10 -5.58 6.77 4.48
N VAL A 11 -5.76 7.33 3.29
CA VAL A 11 -7.03 7.29 2.60
C VAL A 11 -7.25 5.82 2.24
N ALA A 12 -8.37 5.25 2.70
CA ALA A 12 -8.66 3.85 2.42
C ALA A 12 -8.59 3.60 0.90
N PRO A 13 -8.02 2.48 0.43
CA PRO A 13 -7.90 2.19 -1.00
C PRO A 13 -9.23 2.28 -1.75
N SER A 14 -10.34 1.98 -1.07
CA SER A 14 -11.71 2.15 -1.58
C SER A 14 -12.07 3.61 -1.90
N VAL A 15 -11.64 4.56 -1.07
CA VAL A 15 -11.88 6.00 -1.28
C VAL A 15 -11.04 6.50 -2.45
N VAL A 16 -9.78 6.07 -2.56
CA VAL A 16 -8.93 6.41 -3.72
C VAL A 16 -9.55 5.88 -5.01
N ARG A 17 -10.03 4.62 -5.01
CA ARG A 17 -10.75 4.04 -6.16
C ARG A 17 -12.02 4.84 -6.50
N GLY A 18 -12.80 5.23 -5.51
CA GLY A 18 -14.01 6.03 -5.71
C GLY A 18 -13.71 7.39 -6.35
N VAL A 19 -12.76 8.14 -5.80
CA VAL A 19 -12.36 9.45 -6.33
C VAL A 19 -11.80 9.33 -7.74
N ALA A 20 -10.95 8.35 -7.99
CA ALA A 20 -10.35 8.13 -9.30
C ALA A 20 -11.40 7.76 -10.37
N LEU A 21 -12.41 6.97 -10.01
CA LEU A 21 -13.53 6.65 -10.89
C LEU A 21 -14.37 7.91 -11.20
N VAL A 22 -14.63 8.75 -10.20
CA VAL A 22 -15.30 10.04 -10.42
C VAL A 22 -14.49 10.92 -11.39
N LEU A 23 -13.17 11.01 -11.23
CA LEU A 23 -12.30 11.76 -12.15
C LEU A 23 -12.37 11.22 -13.58
N CYS A 24 -12.40 9.91 -13.77
CA CYS A 24 -12.60 9.30 -15.09
C CYS A 24 -13.95 9.69 -15.70
N VAL A 25 -15.05 9.56 -14.94
CA VAL A 25 -16.39 9.90 -15.43
C VAL A 25 -16.48 11.39 -15.78
N VAL A 26 -15.95 12.26 -14.93
CA VAL A 26 -15.90 13.71 -15.16
C VAL A 26 -15.04 14.05 -16.39
N GLY A 27 -13.89 13.40 -16.56
CA GLY A 27 -13.04 13.59 -17.73
C GLY A 27 -13.76 13.21 -19.03
N ILE A 28 -14.44 12.05 -19.05
CA ILE A 28 -15.23 11.61 -20.20
C ILE A 28 -16.38 12.57 -20.50
N ALA A 29 -17.17 12.93 -19.49
CA ALA A 29 -18.28 13.87 -19.64
C ALA A 29 -17.79 15.25 -20.12
N GLY A 30 -16.66 15.73 -19.57
CA GLY A 30 -16.04 16.99 -19.95
C GLY A 30 -15.54 16.97 -21.40
N MET A 31 -14.92 15.88 -21.85
CA MET A 31 -14.53 15.70 -23.26
C MET A 31 -15.75 15.75 -24.21
N ILE A 32 -16.86 15.13 -23.83
CA ILE A 32 -18.10 15.15 -24.63
C ILE A 32 -18.66 16.58 -24.74
N VAL A 33 -18.82 17.28 -23.61
CA VAL A 33 -19.40 18.64 -23.60
C VAL A 33 -18.51 19.65 -24.35
N THR A 34 -17.20 19.56 -24.17
CA THR A 34 -16.24 20.47 -24.82
C THR A 34 -16.11 20.22 -26.32
N SER A 35 -16.28 18.96 -26.75
CA SER A 35 -16.40 18.63 -28.16
C SER A 35 -17.65 19.24 -28.79
N ILE A 36 -18.79 19.25 -28.08
CA ILE A 36 -20.02 19.90 -28.57
C ILE A 36 -19.84 21.42 -28.68
N ALA A 37 -19.08 22.02 -27.76
CA ALA A 37 -18.79 23.45 -27.75
C ALA A 37 -17.68 23.88 -28.73
N ASP A 38 -17.12 22.96 -29.51
CA ASP A 38 -16.01 23.18 -30.45
C ASP A 38 -14.75 23.76 -29.78
N ARG A 39 -14.47 23.34 -28.53
CA ARG A 39 -13.32 23.80 -27.71
C ARG A 39 -12.33 22.65 -27.49
N ILE A 40 -11.46 22.42 -28.47
CA ILE A 40 -10.49 21.31 -28.42
C ILE A 40 -9.51 21.42 -27.24
N ASP A 41 -9.05 22.64 -26.90
CA ASP A 41 -8.16 22.84 -25.75
C ASP A 41 -8.78 22.36 -24.43
N ALA A 42 -10.10 22.54 -24.28
CA ALA A 42 -10.82 22.11 -23.10
C ALA A 42 -11.04 20.58 -23.10
N ALA A 43 -11.21 19.95 -24.26
CA ALA A 43 -11.27 18.49 -24.36
C ALA A 43 -9.96 17.84 -23.90
N ILE A 44 -8.81 18.42 -24.26
CA ILE A 44 -7.50 17.90 -23.86
C ILE A 44 -7.32 17.97 -22.34
N THR A 45 -7.70 19.08 -21.69
CA THR A 45 -7.56 19.21 -20.23
C THR A 45 -8.45 18.22 -19.48
N PHE A 46 -9.70 18.03 -19.91
CA PHE A 46 -10.57 17.00 -19.33
C PHE A 46 -10.06 15.57 -19.58
N GLY A 47 -9.44 15.32 -20.73
CA GLY A 47 -8.74 14.07 -21.01
C GLY A 47 -7.59 13.80 -20.03
N PHE A 48 -6.76 14.80 -19.73
CA PHE A 48 -5.69 14.70 -18.71
C PHE A 48 -6.24 14.40 -17.32
N VAL A 49 -7.35 15.04 -16.93
CA VAL A 49 -8.04 14.76 -15.66
C VAL A 49 -8.50 13.29 -15.61
N GLY A 50 -9.10 12.79 -16.70
CA GLY A 50 -9.49 11.39 -16.80
C GLY A 50 -8.30 10.42 -16.75
N ALA A 51 -7.19 10.77 -17.40
CA ALA A 51 -5.97 9.96 -17.43
C ALA A 51 -5.31 9.82 -16.06
N THR A 52 -5.28 10.90 -15.26
CA THR A 52 -4.75 10.84 -13.89
C THR A 52 -5.62 9.95 -12.98
N GLY A 53 -6.95 9.98 -13.14
CA GLY A 53 -7.86 9.03 -12.49
C GLY A 53 -7.57 7.57 -12.89
N ALA A 54 -7.42 7.30 -14.19
CA ALA A 54 -7.12 5.95 -14.67
C ALA A 54 -5.77 5.44 -14.16
N LEU A 55 -4.75 6.30 -14.13
CA LEU A 55 -3.43 5.98 -13.59
C LEU A 55 -3.50 5.67 -12.09
N ALA A 56 -4.27 6.45 -11.32
CA ALA A 56 -4.49 6.17 -9.91
C ALA A 56 -5.18 4.82 -9.68
N LEU A 57 -6.19 4.47 -10.49
CA LEU A 57 -6.83 3.15 -10.43
C LEU A 57 -5.86 2.01 -10.74
N LEU A 58 -5.01 2.18 -11.76
CA LEU A 58 -4.00 1.20 -12.13
C LEU A 58 -3.01 0.99 -10.97
N LEU A 59 -2.44 2.07 -10.43
CA LEU A 59 -1.49 1.99 -9.31
C LEU A 59 -2.11 1.30 -8.10
N VAL A 60 -3.31 1.70 -7.68
CA VAL A 60 -3.99 1.08 -6.54
C VAL A 60 -4.34 -0.39 -6.83
N GLY A 61 -4.72 -0.71 -8.06
CA GLY A 61 -5.01 -2.07 -8.50
C GLY A 61 -3.81 -3.01 -8.45
N VAL A 62 -2.60 -2.49 -8.72
CA VAL A 62 -1.36 -3.27 -8.73
C VAL A 62 -0.68 -3.31 -7.37
N LEU A 63 -0.56 -2.16 -6.70
CA LEU A 63 0.22 -2.04 -5.47
C LEU A 63 -0.50 -2.67 -4.27
N VAL A 64 -1.81 -2.46 -4.11
CA VAL A 64 -2.52 -2.97 -2.92
C VAL A 64 -2.41 -4.49 -2.80
N PRO A 65 -2.70 -5.30 -3.84
CA PRO A 65 -2.52 -6.74 -3.75
C PRO A 65 -1.07 -7.17 -3.57
N ALA A 66 -0.11 -6.41 -4.11
CA ALA A 66 1.31 -6.71 -3.93
C ALA A 66 1.74 -6.53 -2.46
N VAL A 67 1.30 -5.44 -1.83
CA VAL A 67 1.56 -5.15 -0.41
C VAL A 67 0.84 -6.16 0.48
N GLU A 68 -0.42 -6.49 0.21
CA GLU A 68 -1.17 -7.49 0.98
C GLU A 68 -0.49 -8.87 0.91
N ARG A 69 0.00 -9.28 -0.28
CA ARG A 69 0.74 -10.54 -0.42
C ARG A 69 2.06 -10.51 0.34
N ALA A 70 2.82 -9.42 0.27
CA ALA A 70 4.07 -9.27 1.01
C ALA A 70 3.82 -9.39 2.52
N ALA A 71 2.83 -8.66 3.05
CA ALA A 71 2.46 -8.74 4.45
C ALA A 71 2.01 -10.15 4.88
N SER A 72 1.24 -10.84 4.04
CA SER A 72 0.83 -12.23 4.33
C SER A 72 1.99 -13.22 4.34
N TRP A 73 3.02 -12.96 3.54
CA TRP A 73 4.22 -13.79 3.48
C TRP A 73 5.13 -13.57 4.71
N ASP A 74 5.23 -12.33 5.18
CA ASP A 74 5.93 -11.99 6.42
C ASP A 74 5.26 -12.67 7.63
N GLU A 75 3.93 -12.63 7.71
CA GLU A 75 3.17 -13.31 8.78
C GLU A 75 3.39 -14.84 8.77
N ALA A 76 3.38 -15.45 7.59
CA ALA A 76 3.63 -16.89 7.46
C ALA A 76 5.06 -17.27 7.90
N GLN A 77 6.05 -16.42 7.58
CA GLN A 77 7.42 -16.62 8.06
C GLN A 77 7.54 -16.44 9.57
N ALA A 78 6.86 -15.44 10.15
CA ALA A 78 6.85 -15.24 11.59
C ALA A 78 6.28 -16.46 12.32
N ALA A 79 5.16 -17.00 11.85
CA ALA A 79 4.55 -18.20 12.41
C ALA A 79 5.47 -19.43 12.35
N ASP A 80 6.20 -19.63 11.26
CA ASP A 80 7.17 -20.72 11.11
C ASP A 80 8.39 -20.58 12.05
N VAL A 81 8.83 -19.34 12.31
CA VAL A 81 9.87 -19.05 13.32
C VAL A 81 9.36 -19.35 14.73
N GLU A 82 8.15 -18.92 15.07
CA GLU A 82 7.53 -19.18 16.39
C GLU A 82 7.38 -20.68 16.64
N ASP A 83 6.88 -21.44 15.67
CA ASP A 83 6.72 -22.90 15.77
C ASP A 83 8.07 -23.62 15.95
N ARG A 84 9.13 -23.15 15.28
CA ARG A 84 10.50 -23.66 15.51
C ARG A 84 11.00 -23.38 16.92
N VAL A 85 10.79 -22.17 17.42
CA VAL A 85 11.18 -21.79 18.79
C VAL A 85 10.42 -22.64 19.81
N GLN A 86 9.11 -22.80 19.63
CA GLN A 86 8.26 -23.64 20.47
C GLN A 86 8.77 -25.09 20.53
N ARG A 87 9.15 -25.66 19.38
CA ARG A 87 9.72 -27.01 19.33
C ARG A 87 11.06 -27.12 20.03
N LEU A 88 11.93 -26.12 19.93
CA LEU A 88 13.23 -26.11 20.61
C LEU A 88 13.05 -26.06 22.13
N VAL A 89 12.15 -25.20 22.62
CA VAL A 89 11.83 -25.11 24.05
C VAL A 89 11.17 -26.40 24.53
N ALA A 90 10.25 -26.97 23.77
CA ALA A 90 9.63 -28.27 24.09
C ALA A 90 10.62 -29.44 24.10
N ALA A 91 11.70 -29.37 23.32
CA ALA A 91 12.80 -30.32 23.34
C ALA A 91 13.75 -30.12 24.54
N GLY A 92 13.51 -29.11 25.38
CA GLY A 92 14.26 -28.81 26.60
C GLY A 92 15.32 -27.72 26.47
N ALA A 93 15.30 -26.93 25.38
CA ALA A 93 16.15 -25.74 25.31
C ALA A 93 15.71 -24.69 26.34
N ASP A 94 16.68 -23.98 26.92
CA ASP A 94 16.41 -22.89 27.85
C ASP A 94 15.74 -21.72 27.12
N GLU A 95 14.55 -21.31 27.59
CA GLU A 95 13.75 -20.29 26.93
C GLU A 95 14.44 -18.92 26.92
N ASP A 96 15.17 -18.58 27.97
CA ASP A 96 15.86 -17.30 28.08
C ASP A 96 17.07 -17.24 27.13
N GLU A 97 17.80 -18.35 27.00
CA GLU A 97 18.90 -18.48 26.04
C GLU A 97 18.39 -18.43 24.59
N VAL A 98 17.30 -19.13 24.27
CA VAL A 98 16.67 -19.09 22.94
C VAL A 98 16.19 -17.68 22.61
N ARG A 99 15.54 -17.00 23.57
CA ARG A 99 15.08 -15.61 23.39
C ARG A 99 16.24 -14.64 23.20
N ALA A 100 17.35 -14.84 23.90
CA ALA A 100 18.56 -14.03 23.72
C ALA A 100 19.19 -14.25 22.33
N ALA A 101 19.24 -15.50 21.86
CA ALA A 101 19.75 -15.84 20.53
C ALA A 101 18.91 -15.25 19.41
N VAL A 102 17.57 -15.36 19.47
CA VAL A 102 16.66 -14.75 18.49
C VAL A 102 16.83 -13.23 18.48
N ARG A 103 16.93 -12.59 19.66
CA ARG A 103 17.16 -11.14 19.76
C ARG A 103 18.49 -10.72 19.12
N ALA A 104 19.56 -11.47 19.35
CA ALA A 104 20.86 -11.22 18.73
C ALA A 104 20.80 -11.37 17.20
N ALA A 105 20.08 -12.38 16.70
CA ALA A 105 19.86 -12.58 15.27
C ALA A 105 19.08 -11.44 14.62
N VAL A 106 18.00 -10.96 15.27
CA VAL A 106 17.22 -9.80 14.81
C VAL A 106 18.08 -8.53 14.76
N GLU A 107 18.86 -8.28 15.82
CA GLU A 107 19.74 -7.10 15.88
C GLU A 107 20.86 -7.16 14.85
N LEU A 108 21.39 -8.35 14.55
CA LEU A 108 22.33 -8.56 13.46
C LEU A 108 21.66 -8.28 12.09
N GLY A 109 20.46 -8.81 11.87
CA GLY A 109 19.69 -8.59 10.65
C GLY A 109 19.39 -7.11 10.39
N ARG A 110 18.96 -6.36 11.41
CA ARG A 110 18.75 -4.90 11.34
C ARG A 110 20.01 -4.16 10.90
N ARG A 111 21.16 -4.46 11.51
CA ARG A 111 22.45 -3.84 11.14
C ARG A 111 22.88 -4.18 9.71
N SER A 112 22.59 -5.39 9.23
CA SER A 112 22.90 -5.79 7.85
C SER A 112 21.97 -5.17 6.80
N ALA A 113 20.73 -4.84 7.17
CA ALA A 113 19.77 -4.18 6.29
C ALA A 113 20.08 -2.68 6.07
N GLY A 114 21.02 -2.10 6.81
CA GLY A 114 21.44 -0.71 6.64
C GLY A 114 20.52 0.33 7.30
N ASP A 115 19.85 -0.03 8.39
CA ASP A 115 19.27 0.94 9.34
C ASP A 115 20.37 1.69 10.13
#